data_AF-A0A955HGP6-F1
#
_entry.id   AF-A0A955HGP6-F1
#
_cell.length_a   1.000
_cell.length_b   1.000
_cell.length_c   1.000
_cell.angle_alpha   90.00
_cell.angle_beta   90.00
_cell.angle_gamma   90.00
#
_symmetry.space_group_name_H-M   'P 1'
#
loop_
_entity.id
_entity.type
_entity.pdbx_description
1 polymer ?
#
loop_
_entity_poly.entity_id
_entity_poly.type
_entity_poly.pdbx_seq_one_letter_code
_entity_poly.pdbx_strand_id
1 'polypeptide(L)'
;METSNSKNRTIKIIVLIAVIFLTGYVAVNATVNTRLAKLQNEIDKQMTEQRAVIASLIDDTTSNKVVKTGNIIIRDCTLTERVEYESLMSRLNDGLSQSDLTELDNLLGRCGSYQHEQKLLLLAKLEREIDIYENQLDQMVTVVGNQEVVNDYDLALLRDYINSEKDKAGLAGELVKKQDGIIKALRAGNAPNSPEINTILQEVTEIKETLNVMNLQTEGLREQLKTM
;
A
#
# COMPACT_ATOMS: atom_id res chain seq x y z
N MET A 1 -1.24 50.74 68.32
CA MET A 1 -1.50 49.27 68.27
C MET A 1 -2.44 48.90 67.12
N GLU A 2 -2.51 49.68 66.02
CA GLU A 2 -3.46 49.47 64.90
C GLU A 2 -2.80 48.97 63.60
N THR A 3 -1.48 49.03 63.48
CA THR A 3 -0.75 48.61 62.27
C THR A 3 -0.67 47.09 62.09
N SER A 4 -0.87 46.31 63.16
CA SER A 4 -0.83 44.84 63.14
C SER A 4 -2.05 44.21 62.44
N ASN A 5 -3.23 44.84 62.57
CA ASN A 5 -4.47 44.27 62.05
C ASN A 5 -4.63 44.47 60.52
N SER A 6 -4.13 45.60 60.00
CA SER A 6 -4.06 45.89 58.56
C SER A 6 -3.15 44.90 57.82
N LYS A 7 -1.93 44.68 58.32
CA LYS A 7 -0.94 43.79 57.71
C LYS A 7 -1.43 42.33 57.62
N ASN A 8 -2.13 41.86 58.65
CA ASN A 8 -2.68 40.51 58.70
C ASN A 8 -3.85 40.33 57.73
N ARG A 9 -4.65 41.38 57.47
CA ARG A 9 -5.73 41.37 56.49
C ARG A 9 -5.20 41.32 55.05
N THR A 10 -4.14 42.07 54.75
CA THR A 10 -3.50 42.06 53.42
C THR A 10 -2.86 40.71 53.10
N ILE A 11 -2.19 40.08 54.07
CA ILE A 11 -1.62 38.73 53.91
C ILE A 11 -2.72 37.70 53.63
N LYS A 12 -3.85 37.75 54.36
CA LYS A 12 -5.00 36.85 54.11
C LYS A 12 -5.58 37.00 52.70
N ILE A 13 -5.67 38.22 52.18
CA ILE A 13 -6.17 38.47 50.81
C ILE A 13 -5.21 37.91 49.76
N ILE A 14 -3.90 38.13 49.93
CA ILE A 14 -2.88 37.61 49.01
C ILE A 14 -2.90 36.07 48.99
N VAL A 15 -3.00 35.43 50.15
CA VAL A 15 -3.10 33.96 50.26
C VAL A 15 -4.36 33.45 49.58
N LEU A 16 -5.51 34.12 49.74
CA LEU A 16 -6.76 33.73 49.09
C LEU A 16 -6.64 33.80 47.55
N ILE A 17 -6.04 34.87 47.02
CA ILE A 17 -5.82 35.04 45.58
C ILE A 17 -4.88 33.94 45.06
N ALA A 18 -3.80 33.64 45.78
CA ALA A 18 -2.86 32.58 45.41
C ALA A 18 -3.53 31.20 45.38
N VAL A 19 -4.38 30.89 46.36
CA VAL A 19 -5.14 29.63 46.39
C VAL A 19 -6.11 29.54 45.22
N ILE A 20 -6.85 30.61 44.89
CA ILE A 20 -7.77 30.63 43.75
C ILE A 20 -7.02 30.44 42.43
N PHE A 21 -5.85 31.08 42.27
CA PHE A 21 -5.01 30.88 41.10
C PHE A 21 -4.50 29.43 41.01
N LEU A 22 -4.06 28.85 42.12
CA LEU A 22 -3.55 27.48 42.16
C LEU A 22 -4.65 26.47 41.83
N THR A 23 -5.84 26.61 42.41
CA THR A 23 -6.97 25.71 42.13
C THR A 23 -7.49 25.89 40.72
N GLY A 24 -7.56 27.12 40.21
CA GLY A 24 -7.89 27.41 38.82
C GLY A 24 -6.90 26.76 37.85
N TYR A 25 -5.60 26.89 38.11
CA TYR A 25 -4.54 26.25 37.32
C TYR A 25 -4.68 24.72 37.31
N VAL A 26 -4.88 24.10 38.48
CA VAL A 26 -5.06 22.64 38.58
C VAL A 26 -6.31 22.16 37.85
N ALA A 27 -7.44 22.89 37.97
CA ALA A 27 -8.68 22.54 37.28
C ALA A 27 -8.56 22.63 35.75
N VAL A 28 -7.88 23.67 35.25
CA VAL A 28 -7.56 23.81 33.82
C VAL A 28 -6.67 22.65 33.39
N ASN A 29 -5.59 22.35 34.13
CA ASN A 29 -4.65 21.31 33.77
C ASN A 29 -5.30 19.91 33.76
N ALA A 30 -6.16 19.61 34.74
CA ALA A 30 -6.95 18.37 34.78
C ALA A 30 -7.90 18.24 33.58
N THR A 31 -8.52 19.35 33.15
CA THR A 31 -9.41 19.38 31.98
C THR A 31 -8.63 19.17 30.69
N VAL A 32 -7.47 19.81 30.55
CA VAL A 32 -6.57 19.63 29.39
C VAL A 32 -6.09 18.19 29.31
N ASN A 33 -5.61 17.62 30.42
CA ASN A 33 -5.14 16.23 30.46
C ASN A 33 -6.25 15.22 30.11
N THR A 34 -7.48 15.46 30.57
CA THR A 34 -8.62 14.59 30.23
C THR A 34 -8.95 14.66 28.74
N ARG A 35 -8.85 15.85 28.12
CA ARG A 35 -9.08 16.00 26.68
C ARG A 35 -7.98 15.35 25.86
N LEU A 36 -6.72 15.51 26.25
CA LEU A 36 -5.58 14.87 25.58
C LEU A 36 -5.67 13.34 25.69
N ALA A 37 -5.99 12.81 26.87
CA ALA A 37 -6.19 11.37 27.05
C ALA A 37 -7.35 10.81 26.20
N LYS A 38 -8.46 11.56 26.06
CA LYS A 38 -9.56 11.16 25.16
C LYS A 38 -9.14 11.17 23.70
N LEU A 39 -8.40 12.20 23.27
CA LEU A 39 -7.91 12.32 21.91
C LEU A 39 -6.92 11.20 21.58
N GLN A 40 -6.00 10.90 22.51
CA GLN A 40 -5.07 9.78 22.39
C GLN A 40 -5.81 8.46 22.20
N ASN A 41 -6.79 8.14 23.05
CA ASN A 41 -7.56 6.89 22.92
C ASN A 41 -8.32 6.79 21.59
N GLU A 42 -8.84 7.90 21.08
CA GLU A 42 -9.53 7.92 19.78
C GLU A 42 -8.56 7.69 18.63
N ILE A 43 -7.38 8.32 18.67
CA ILE A 43 -6.33 8.11 17.66
C ILE A 43 -5.84 6.65 17.70
N ASP A 44 -5.57 6.11 18.89
CA ASP A 44 -5.17 4.69 19.07
C ASP A 44 -6.19 3.72 18.46
N LYS A 45 -7.49 3.99 18.71
CA LYS A 45 -8.57 3.19 18.14
C LYS A 45 -8.58 3.26 16.62
N GLN A 46 -8.53 4.46 16.05
CA GLN A 46 -8.51 4.65 14.59
C GLN A 46 -7.30 3.98 13.96
N MET A 47 -6.13 4.08 14.60
CA MET A 47 -4.91 3.42 14.13
C MET A 47 -5.01 1.90 14.18
N THR A 48 -5.65 1.33 15.20
CA THR A 48 -5.91 -0.11 15.29
C THR A 48 -6.83 -0.59 14.17
N GLU A 49 -7.91 0.16 13.91
CA GLU A 49 -8.82 -0.12 12.80
C GLU A 49 -8.08 -0.01 11.45
N GLN A 50 -7.26 1.02 11.29
CA GLN A 50 -6.46 1.26 10.08
C GLN A 50 -5.42 0.14 9.84
N ARG A 51 -4.74 -0.35 10.88
CA ARG A 51 -3.84 -1.50 10.80
C ARG A 51 -4.56 -2.74 10.27
N ALA A 52 -5.79 -3.00 10.73
CA ALA A 52 -6.57 -4.14 10.25
C ALA A 52 -6.92 -4.01 8.76
N VAL A 53 -7.24 -2.80 8.29
CA VAL A 53 -7.47 -2.52 6.87
C VAL A 53 -6.21 -2.75 6.05
N ILE A 54 -5.06 -2.22 6.50
CA ILE A 54 -3.75 -2.41 5.83
C ILE A 54 -3.40 -3.89 5.75
N ALA A 55 -3.53 -4.64 6.86
CA ALA A 55 -3.26 -6.08 6.89
C ALA A 55 -4.16 -6.86 5.92
N SER A 56 -5.45 -6.52 5.85
CA SER A 56 -6.39 -7.12 4.89
C SER A 56 -5.99 -6.82 3.44
N LEU A 57 -5.55 -5.60 3.14
CA LEU A 57 -5.11 -5.22 1.79
C LEU A 57 -3.79 -5.92 1.40
N ILE A 58 -2.89 -6.13 2.35
CA ILE A 58 -1.68 -6.96 2.15
C ILE A 58 -2.09 -8.39 1.80
N ASP A 59 -3.05 -9.00 2.51
CA ASP A 59 -3.55 -10.34 2.15
C ASP A 59 -4.18 -10.37 0.73
N ASP A 60 -4.99 -9.37 0.40
CA ASP A 60 -5.66 -9.28 -0.90
C ASP A 60 -4.66 -9.10 -2.06
N THR A 61 -3.63 -8.26 -1.88
CA THR A 61 -2.56 -8.05 -2.88
C THR A 61 -1.74 -9.31 -3.11
N THR A 62 -1.52 -10.13 -2.07
CA THR A 62 -0.76 -11.39 -2.21
C THR A 62 -1.56 -12.51 -2.84
N SER A 63 -2.86 -12.58 -2.55
CA SER A 63 -3.74 -13.63 -3.08
C SER A 63 -4.21 -13.36 -4.51
N ASN A 64 -3.82 -12.23 -5.14
CA ASN A 64 -4.40 -11.72 -6.39
C ASN A 64 -5.94 -11.79 -6.37
N LYS A 65 -6.55 -11.62 -5.19
CA LYS A 65 -8.00 -11.75 -5.04
C LYS A 65 -8.65 -10.65 -5.87
N VAL A 66 -9.59 -11.05 -6.72
CA VAL A 66 -10.36 -10.11 -7.53
C VAL A 66 -11.16 -9.21 -6.60
N VAL A 67 -10.69 -7.99 -6.39
CA VAL A 67 -11.45 -6.98 -5.67
C VAL A 67 -12.63 -6.58 -6.54
N LYS A 68 -13.81 -7.10 -6.19
CA LYS A 68 -15.10 -6.77 -6.79
C LYS A 68 -15.62 -5.39 -6.38
N THR A 69 -14.84 -4.63 -5.62
CA THR A 69 -15.29 -3.41 -4.95
C THR A 69 -14.97 -2.17 -5.76
N GLY A 70 -15.98 -1.69 -6.51
CA GLY A 70 -16.17 -0.26 -6.80
C GLY A 70 -15.66 0.26 -8.14
N ASN A 71 -16.60 0.57 -9.04
CA ASN A 71 -16.61 1.62 -10.08
C ASN A 71 -15.41 1.81 -11.04
N ILE A 72 -14.45 0.90 -11.11
CA ILE A 72 -13.46 0.89 -12.19
C ILE A 72 -13.71 -0.38 -13.00
N ILE A 73 -14.28 -0.19 -14.19
CA ILE A 73 -14.41 -1.23 -15.21
C ILE A 73 -13.01 -1.44 -15.78
N ILE A 74 -12.13 -2.12 -15.04
CA ILE A 74 -11.05 -2.85 -15.70
C ILE A 74 -11.79 -3.87 -16.57
N ARG A 75 -11.54 -3.84 -17.88
CA ARG A 75 -12.25 -4.70 -18.82
C ARG A 75 -11.85 -6.14 -18.53
N ASP A 76 -12.63 -6.81 -17.68
CA ASP A 76 -12.39 -8.20 -17.31
C ASP A 76 -12.53 -9.05 -18.56
N CYS A 77 -11.50 -9.84 -18.85
CA CYS A 77 -11.63 -10.87 -19.84
C CYS A 77 -12.43 -12.03 -19.25
N THR A 78 -13.45 -12.46 -19.97
CA THR A 78 -14.30 -13.57 -19.56
C THR A 78 -13.48 -14.84 -19.34
N LEU A 79 -14.00 -15.77 -18.53
CA LEU A 79 -13.34 -17.07 -18.32
C LEU A 79 -13.05 -17.78 -19.65
N THR A 80 -13.97 -17.67 -20.61
CA THR A 80 -13.81 -18.21 -21.96
C THR A 80 -12.62 -17.59 -22.69
N GLU A 81 -12.51 -16.26 -22.69
CA GLU A 81 -11.37 -15.54 -23.30
C GLU A 81 -10.03 -15.90 -22.64
N ARG A 82 -10.01 -16.17 -21.32
CA ARG A 82 -8.79 -16.63 -20.62
C ARG A 82 -8.36 -18.01 -21.05
N VAL A 83 -9.30 -18.96 -21.10
CA VAL A 83 -9.02 -20.34 -21.52
C VAL A 83 -8.52 -20.37 -22.96
N GLU A 84 -9.13 -19.57 -23.83
CA GLU A 84 -8.73 -19.44 -25.23
C GLU A 84 -7.34 -18.81 -25.37
N TYR A 85 -7.06 -17.74 -24.61
CA TYR A 85 -5.75 -17.12 -24.55
C TYR A 85 -4.66 -18.11 -24.09
N GLU A 86 -4.89 -18.85 -23.00
CA GLU A 86 -3.96 -19.86 -22.50
C GLU A 86 -3.74 -20.99 -23.51
N SER A 87 -4.81 -21.43 -24.18
CA SER A 87 -4.74 -22.45 -25.23
C SER A 87 -3.87 -22.00 -26.40
N LEU A 88 -4.10 -20.79 -26.91
CA LEU A 88 -3.32 -20.22 -28.01
C LEU A 88 -1.86 -19.99 -27.61
N MET A 89 -1.61 -19.51 -26.40
CA MET A 89 -0.26 -19.30 -25.88
C MET A 89 0.52 -20.62 -25.74
N SER A 90 -0.14 -21.70 -25.31
CA SER A 90 0.50 -23.02 -25.19
C SER A 90 0.95 -23.59 -26.54
N ARG A 91 0.22 -23.25 -27.62
CA ARG A 91 0.46 -23.68 -29.00
C ARG A 91 1.40 -22.76 -29.78
N LEU A 92 1.90 -21.68 -29.17
CA LEU A 92 2.77 -20.71 -29.83
C LEU A 92 4.02 -21.37 -30.43
N ASN A 93 4.58 -22.37 -29.74
CA ASN A 93 5.76 -23.12 -30.19
C ASN A 93 5.47 -24.13 -31.31
N ASP A 94 4.23 -24.61 -31.41
CA ASP A 94 3.81 -25.59 -32.42
C ASP A 94 3.52 -24.93 -33.78
N GLY A 95 3.58 -23.59 -33.83
CA GLY A 95 3.22 -22.80 -34.99
C GLY A 95 1.73 -22.48 -34.99
N LEU A 96 1.41 -21.20 -34.83
CA LEU A 96 0.05 -20.69 -34.94
C LEU A 96 -0.24 -20.23 -36.37
N SER A 97 -1.49 -20.41 -36.81
CA SER A 97 -1.95 -19.83 -38.07
C SER A 97 -2.07 -18.30 -37.93
N GLN A 98 -2.16 -17.58 -39.05
CA GLN A 98 -2.30 -16.11 -38.98
C GLN A 98 -3.62 -15.64 -38.35
N SER A 99 -4.69 -16.41 -38.50
CA SER A 99 -5.94 -16.16 -37.78
C SER A 99 -5.75 -16.32 -36.28
N ASP A 100 -5.07 -17.40 -35.86
CA ASP A 100 -4.79 -17.67 -34.45
C ASP A 100 -3.90 -16.58 -33.82
N LEU A 101 -2.89 -16.10 -34.55
CA LEU A 101 -2.02 -15.01 -34.08
C LEU A 101 -2.77 -13.68 -33.95
N THR A 102 -3.72 -13.41 -34.85
CA THR A 102 -4.56 -12.20 -34.77
C THR A 102 -5.55 -12.28 -33.61
N GLU A 103 -6.10 -13.47 -33.35
CA GLU A 103 -6.95 -13.71 -32.19
C GLU A 103 -6.16 -13.60 -30.89
N LEU A 104 -4.95 -14.16 -30.84
CA LEU A 104 -4.04 -14.06 -29.70
C LEU A 104 -3.66 -12.61 -29.39
N ASP A 105 -3.38 -11.78 -30.40
CA ASP A 105 -3.13 -10.33 -30.24
C ASP A 105 -4.34 -9.60 -29.63
N ASN A 106 -5.54 -9.88 -30.15
CA ASN A 106 -6.78 -9.29 -29.64
C ASN A 106 -7.12 -9.75 -28.22
N LEU A 107 -6.78 -10.99 -27.87
CA LEU A 107 -6.94 -11.52 -26.51
C LEU A 107 -5.88 -10.96 -25.57
N LEU A 108 -4.62 -10.83 -26.00
CA LEU A 108 -3.57 -10.21 -25.19
C LEU A 108 -3.92 -8.76 -24.85
N GLY A 109 -4.43 -7.98 -25.81
CA GLY A 109 -4.87 -6.61 -25.55
C GLY A 109 -6.06 -6.48 -24.60
N ARG A 110 -6.85 -7.55 -24.41
CA ARG A 110 -8.00 -7.57 -23.48
C ARG A 110 -7.65 -8.20 -22.13
N CYS A 111 -6.89 -9.28 -22.14
CA CYS A 111 -6.61 -10.15 -21.00
C CYS A 111 -5.25 -9.86 -20.36
N GLY A 112 -4.26 -9.46 -21.18
CA GLY A 112 -2.86 -9.40 -20.78
C GLY A 112 -2.58 -8.33 -19.72
N SER A 113 -3.22 -7.16 -19.82
CA SER A 113 -3.01 -6.08 -18.86
C SER A 113 -3.89 -6.18 -17.61
N TYR A 114 -4.98 -6.96 -17.65
CA TYR A 114 -6.00 -7.01 -16.59
C TYR A 114 -5.41 -7.30 -15.21
N GLN A 115 -4.61 -8.36 -15.08
CA GLN A 115 -4.05 -8.76 -13.78
C GLN A 115 -3.07 -7.73 -13.23
N HIS A 116 -2.25 -7.14 -14.10
CA HIS A 116 -1.31 -6.09 -13.73
C HIS A 116 -2.05 -4.81 -13.29
N GLU A 117 -3.03 -4.36 -14.05
CA GLU A 117 -3.84 -3.17 -13.73
C GLU A 117 -4.61 -3.34 -12.42
N GLN A 118 -5.21 -4.51 -12.19
CA GLN A 118 -5.90 -4.82 -10.94
C GLN A 118 -4.95 -4.78 -9.75
N LYS A 119 -3.74 -5.34 -9.91
CA LYS A 119 -2.72 -5.30 -8.86
C LYS A 119 -2.27 -3.86 -8.57
N LEU A 120 -2.04 -3.04 -9.59
CA LEU A 120 -1.69 -1.64 -9.40
C LEU A 120 -2.78 -0.85 -8.67
N LEU A 121 -4.06 -1.12 -8.95
CA LEU A 121 -5.17 -0.49 -8.25
C LEU A 121 -5.17 -0.86 -6.75
N LEU A 122 -4.95 -2.13 -6.43
CA LEU A 122 -4.84 -2.59 -5.06
C LEU A 122 -3.67 -1.93 -4.33
N LEU A 123 -2.52 -1.83 -4.99
CA LEU A 123 -1.35 -1.15 -4.44
C LEU A 123 -1.60 0.34 -4.24
N ALA A 124 -2.26 1.02 -5.18
CA ALA A 124 -2.63 2.43 -5.00
C ALA A 124 -3.57 2.63 -3.80
N LYS A 125 -4.50 1.71 -3.57
CA LYS A 125 -5.35 1.72 -2.38
C LYS A 125 -4.54 1.49 -1.10
N LEU A 126 -3.67 0.48 -1.10
CA LEU A 126 -2.80 0.19 0.05
C LEU A 126 -1.91 1.39 0.39
N GLU A 127 -1.34 2.05 -0.62
CA GLU A 127 -0.51 3.25 -0.44
C GLU A 127 -1.28 4.36 0.27
N ARG A 128 -2.50 4.63 -0.19
CA ARG A 128 -3.38 5.61 0.42
C ARG A 128 -3.69 5.27 1.88
N GLU A 129 -3.95 4.00 2.19
CA GLU A 129 -4.22 3.59 3.57
C GLU A 129 -2.98 3.73 4.47
N ILE A 130 -1.77 3.51 3.92
CA ILE A 130 -0.49 3.79 4.60
C ILE A 130 -0.32 5.30 4.84
N ASP A 131 -0.62 6.15 3.85
CA ASP A 131 -0.55 7.61 4.01
C ASP A 131 -1.50 8.11 5.11
N ILE A 132 -2.73 7.58 5.17
CA ILE A 132 -3.70 7.91 6.22
C ILE A 132 -3.14 7.52 7.59
N TYR A 133 -2.55 6.33 7.68
CA TYR A 133 -1.97 5.81 8.91
C TYR A 133 -0.74 6.62 9.38
N GLU A 134 0.12 7.04 8.46
CA GLU A 134 1.25 7.95 8.75
C GLU A 134 0.75 9.30 9.27
N ASN A 135 -0.30 9.87 8.68
CA ASN A 135 -0.91 11.10 9.19
C ASN A 135 -1.50 10.94 10.60
N GLN A 136 -2.07 9.78 10.92
CA GLN A 136 -2.56 9.48 12.28
C GLN A 136 -1.41 9.37 13.28
N LEU A 137 -0.27 8.80 12.87
CA LEU A 137 0.95 8.75 13.68
C LEU A 137 1.48 10.15 13.99
N ASP A 138 1.56 11.03 13.00
CA ASP A 138 1.99 12.42 13.21
C ASP A 138 1.07 13.18 14.17
N GLN A 139 -0.24 12.94 14.09
CA GLN A 139 -1.19 13.48 15.06
C GLN A 139 -0.94 12.93 16.47
N MET A 140 -0.69 11.63 16.60
CA MET A 140 -0.39 11.00 17.88
C MET A 140 0.86 11.59 18.53
N VAL A 141 1.94 11.74 17.76
CA VAL A 141 3.17 12.40 18.22
C VAL A 141 2.90 13.81 18.71
N THR A 142 2.08 14.57 17.98
CA THR A 142 1.72 15.93 18.36
C THR A 142 0.94 15.97 19.68
N VAL A 143 0.10 14.96 19.95
CA VAL A 143 -0.73 14.86 21.17
C VAL A 143 0.08 14.37 22.37
N VAL A 144 0.95 13.37 22.18
CA VAL A 144 1.74 12.74 23.24
C VAL A 144 3.04 13.49 23.52
N GLY A 145 3.56 14.23 22.53
CA GLY A 145 4.83 14.94 22.61
C GLY A 145 6.07 14.02 22.64
N ASN A 146 5.91 12.74 22.30
CA ASN A 146 6.98 11.76 22.26
C ASN A 146 7.13 11.18 20.84
N GLN A 147 8.27 11.42 20.20
CA GLN A 147 8.60 10.92 18.88
C GLN A 147 8.93 9.42 18.88
N GLU A 148 9.33 8.84 20.02
CA GLU A 148 9.65 7.40 20.12
C GLU A 148 8.45 6.52 19.78
N VAL A 149 7.23 7.05 19.93
CA VAL A 149 6.00 6.38 19.52
C VAL A 149 6.03 6.04 18.02
N VAL A 150 6.68 6.82 17.14
CA VAL A 150 6.68 6.54 15.69
C VAL A 150 7.49 5.29 15.31
N ASN A 151 8.53 4.97 16.06
CA ASN A 151 9.45 3.88 15.72
C ASN A 151 8.80 2.49 15.87
N ASP A 152 7.71 2.37 16.62
CA ASP A 152 7.00 1.10 16.89
C ASP A 152 6.02 0.69 15.78
N TYR A 153 5.87 1.49 14.72
CA TYR A 153 4.77 1.33 13.76
C TYR A 153 5.22 0.85 12.36
N ASP A 154 6.49 0.42 12.23
CA ASP A 154 7.16 -0.14 11.04
C ASP A 154 6.77 0.48 9.69
N LEU A 155 6.55 1.80 9.66
CA LEU A 155 6.21 2.53 8.44
C LEU A 155 7.22 2.28 7.31
N ALA A 156 8.52 2.21 7.65
CA ALA A 156 9.57 1.92 6.69
C ALA A 156 9.37 0.54 6.03
N LEU A 157 9.03 -0.49 6.83
CA LEU A 157 8.78 -1.84 6.32
C LEU A 157 7.55 -1.88 5.40
N LEU A 158 6.47 -1.17 5.75
CA LEU A 158 5.28 -1.03 4.92
C LEU A 158 5.60 -0.33 3.58
N ARG A 159 6.44 0.71 3.61
CA ARG A 159 6.89 1.42 2.41
C ARG A 159 7.79 0.56 1.53
N ASP A 160 8.70 -0.20 2.12
CA ASP A 160 9.54 -1.13 1.39
C ASP A 160 8.71 -2.23 0.73
N TYR A 161 7.72 -2.77 1.45
CA TYR A 161 6.80 -3.78 0.92
C TYR A 161 6.03 -3.26 -0.29
N ILE A 162 5.39 -2.09 -0.18
CA ILE A 162 4.58 -1.57 -1.28
C ILE A 162 5.42 -1.18 -2.50
N ASN A 163 6.62 -0.63 -2.30
CA ASN A 163 7.53 -0.32 -3.39
C ASN A 163 7.97 -1.60 -4.12
N SER A 164 8.33 -2.65 -3.37
CA SER A 164 8.68 -3.94 -3.96
C SER A 164 7.52 -4.57 -4.75
N GLU A 165 6.28 -4.49 -4.24
CA GLU A 165 5.12 -4.98 -4.97
C GLU A 165 4.78 -4.14 -6.22
N LYS A 166 5.00 -2.82 -6.19
CA LYS A 166 4.87 -1.94 -7.36
C LYS A 166 5.88 -2.27 -8.44
N ASP A 167 7.14 -2.47 -8.07
CA ASP A 167 8.21 -2.85 -8.99
C ASP A 167 7.92 -4.21 -9.63
N LYS A 168 7.48 -5.20 -8.84
CA LYS A 168 7.00 -6.49 -9.35
C LYS A 168 5.84 -6.34 -10.32
N ALA A 169 4.87 -5.48 -10.00
CA ALA A 169 3.76 -5.20 -10.92
C ALA A 169 4.30 -4.58 -12.21
N GLY A 170 5.21 -3.60 -12.14
CA GLY A 170 5.86 -2.98 -13.30
C GLY A 170 6.51 -4.01 -14.23
N LEU A 171 7.34 -4.90 -13.68
CA LEU A 171 7.99 -5.99 -14.42
C LEU A 171 6.97 -6.96 -15.05
N ALA A 172 5.88 -7.28 -14.36
CA ALA A 172 4.80 -8.08 -14.95
C ALA A 172 4.14 -7.37 -16.15
N GLY A 173 3.94 -6.06 -16.07
CA GLY A 173 3.47 -5.25 -17.19
C GLY A 173 4.46 -5.23 -18.36
N GLU A 174 5.77 -5.22 -18.08
CA GLU A 174 6.80 -5.34 -19.11
C GLU A 174 6.78 -6.71 -19.80
N LEU A 175 6.60 -7.81 -19.05
CA LEU A 175 6.45 -9.14 -19.65
C LEU A 175 5.30 -9.20 -20.67
N VAL A 176 4.16 -8.59 -20.34
CA VAL A 176 3.01 -8.51 -21.25
C VAL A 176 3.36 -7.74 -22.53
N LYS A 177 4.09 -6.63 -22.41
CA LYS A 177 4.59 -5.85 -23.57
C LYS A 177 5.59 -6.65 -24.41
N LYS A 178 6.47 -7.44 -23.79
CA LYS A 178 7.42 -8.29 -24.51
C LYS A 178 6.69 -9.43 -25.25
N GLN A 179 5.67 -10.03 -24.63
CA GLN A 179 4.80 -11.03 -25.28
C GLN A 179 4.07 -10.44 -26.49
N ASP A 180 3.53 -9.23 -26.36
CA ASP A 180 2.94 -8.48 -27.49
C ASP A 180 3.95 -8.26 -28.63
N GLY A 181 5.19 -7.90 -28.29
CA GLY A 181 6.29 -7.77 -29.24
C GLY A 181 6.58 -9.07 -30.02
N ILE A 182 6.61 -10.22 -29.34
CA ILE A 182 6.81 -11.53 -29.99
C ILE A 182 5.65 -11.84 -30.94
N ILE A 183 4.40 -11.65 -30.52
CA ILE A 183 3.22 -11.90 -31.35
C ILE A 183 3.24 -11.01 -32.60
N LYS A 184 3.57 -9.73 -32.46
CA LYS A 184 3.70 -8.80 -33.59
C LYS A 184 4.81 -9.20 -34.55
N ALA A 185 5.95 -9.65 -34.05
CA ALA A 185 7.05 -10.15 -34.88
C ALA A 185 6.64 -11.41 -35.67
N LEU A 186 5.98 -12.38 -35.02
CA LEU A 186 5.45 -13.57 -35.67
C LEU A 186 4.39 -13.22 -36.73
N ARG A 187 3.50 -12.26 -36.44
CA ARG A 187 2.51 -11.77 -37.41
C ARG A 187 3.13 -11.06 -38.61
N ALA A 188 4.28 -10.42 -38.43
CA ALA A 188 5.05 -9.83 -39.53
C ALA A 188 5.72 -10.89 -40.43
N GLY A 189 5.65 -12.18 -40.07
CA GLY A 189 6.23 -13.29 -40.81
C GLY A 189 7.65 -13.66 -40.38
N ASN A 190 8.15 -13.09 -39.27
CA ASN A 190 9.44 -13.48 -38.73
C ASN A 190 9.39 -14.93 -38.24
N ALA A 191 10.48 -15.67 -38.48
CA ALA A 191 10.61 -17.03 -37.94
C ALA A 191 10.71 -17.00 -36.41
N PRO A 192 10.20 -18.00 -35.68
CA PRO A 192 10.26 -18.06 -34.22
C PRO A 192 11.68 -17.97 -33.63
N ASN A 193 12.70 -18.33 -34.40
CA ASN A 193 14.12 -18.27 -34.04
C ASN A 193 14.84 -17.06 -34.67
N SER A 194 14.11 -16.07 -35.16
CA SER A 194 14.67 -14.83 -35.69
C SER A 194 15.48 -14.08 -34.64
N PRO A 195 16.54 -13.34 -35.02
CA PRO A 195 17.32 -12.53 -34.10
C PRO A 195 16.45 -11.60 -33.24
N GLU A 196 15.43 -10.99 -33.83
CA GLU A 196 14.49 -10.09 -33.16
C GLU A 196 13.71 -10.79 -32.03
N ILE A 197 13.17 -11.98 -32.29
CA ILE A 197 12.44 -12.75 -31.28
C ILE A 197 13.39 -13.26 -30.20
N ASN A 198 14.60 -13.71 -30.57
CA ASN A 198 15.59 -14.16 -29.59
C ASN A 198 16.04 -13.03 -28.65
N THR A 199 16.19 -11.80 -29.15
CA THR A 199 16.47 -10.63 -28.30
C THR A 199 15.34 -10.41 -27.29
N ILE A 200 14.09 -10.46 -27.72
CA ILE A 200 12.94 -10.29 -26.81
C ILE A 200 12.89 -11.44 -25.78
N LEU A 201 13.17 -12.67 -26.19
CA LEU A 201 13.20 -13.83 -25.28
C LEU A 201 14.31 -13.72 -24.22
N GLN A 202 15.46 -13.14 -24.58
CA GLN A 202 16.53 -12.86 -23.61
C GLN A 202 16.06 -11.85 -22.56
N GLU A 203 15.48 -10.74 -22.97
CA GLU A 203 14.93 -9.73 -22.04
C GLU A 203 13.81 -10.33 -21.15
N VAL A 204 12.96 -11.18 -21.71
CA VAL A 204 11.93 -11.91 -20.94
C VAL A 204 12.57 -12.80 -19.86
N THR A 205 13.71 -13.42 -20.16
CA THR A 205 14.44 -14.25 -19.20
C THR A 205 15.00 -13.40 -18.06
N GLU A 206 15.64 -12.28 -18.38
CA GLU A 206 16.18 -11.32 -17.40
C GLU A 206 15.07 -10.76 -16.48
N ILE A 207 13.91 -10.41 -17.04
CA ILE A 207 12.75 -9.95 -16.25
C ILE A 207 12.24 -11.06 -15.33
N LYS A 208 12.15 -12.31 -15.81
CA LYS A 208 11.71 -13.45 -14.98
C LYS A 208 12.66 -13.75 -13.84
N GLU A 209 13.97 -13.68 -14.07
CA GLU A 209 14.98 -13.85 -13.03
C GLU A 209 14.87 -12.76 -11.98
N THR A 210 14.73 -11.51 -12.41
CA THR A 210 14.53 -10.35 -11.52
C THR A 210 13.26 -10.52 -10.68
N LEU A 211 12.14 -10.89 -11.30
CA LEU A 211 10.87 -11.17 -10.61
C LEU A 211 11.02 -12.29 -9.57
N ASN A 212 11.79 -13.33 -9.86
CA ASN A 212 12.02 -14.42 -8.92
C ASN A 212 12.77 -13.95 -7.67
N VAL A 213 13.82 -13.15 -7.83
CA VAL A 213 14.56 -12.55 -6.70
C VAL A 213 13.66 -11.63 -5.88
N MET A 214 12.92 -10.74 -6.56
CA MET A 214 12.00 -9.81 -5.88
C MET A 214 10.87 -10.53 -5.15
N ASN A 215 10.37 -11.65 -5.68
CA ASN A 215 9.36 -12.47 -4.98
C ASN A 215 9.88 -12.94 -3.63
N LEU A 216 11.12 -13.47 -3.58
CA LEU A 216 11.73 -13.93 -2.33
C LEU A 216 11.94 -12.79 -1.33
N GLN A 217 12.42 -11.63 -1.80
CA GLN A 217 12.61 -10.45 -0.96
C GLN A 217 11.28 -9.95 -0.40
N THR A 218 10.26 -9.84 -1.24
CA THR A 218 8.94 -9.35 -0.84
C THR A 218 8.24 -10.31 0.12
N GLU A 219 8.43 -11.63 -0.05
CA GLU A 219 7.96 -12.61 0.91
C GLU A 219 8.64 -12.45 2.28
N GLY A 220 9.95 -12.17 2.29
CA GLY A 220 10.67 -11.82 3.52
C GLY A 220 10.13 -10.58 4.22
N LEU A 221 9.77 -9.53 3.46
CA LEU A 221 9.11 -8.33 4.02
C LEU A 221 7.72 -8.66 4.56
N ARG A 222 6.94 -9.49 3.85
CA ARG A 222 5.61 -9.94 4.27
C ARG A 222 5.65 -10.69 5.60
N GLU A 223 6.59 -11.62 5.77
CA GLU A 223 6.70 -12.37 7.03
C GLU A 223 7.06 -11.46 8.21
N GLN A 224 7.86 -10.41 8.00
CA GLN A 224 8.12 -9.40 9.02
C GLN A 224 6.84 -8.59 9.35
N LEU A 225 6.07 -8.19 8.34
CA LEU A 225 4.80 -7.47 8.53
C LEU A 225 3.75 -8.28 9.31
N LYS A 226 3.78 -9.62 9.22
CA LYS A 226 2.87 -10.49 10.00
C LYS A 226 3.22 -10.58 11.49
N THR A 227 4.45 -10.20 11.86
CA THR A 227 4.91 -10.20 13.26
C THR A 227 4.64 -8.88 13.99
N MET A 228 4.10 -7.88 13.29
CA MET A 228 3.60 -6.61 13.82
C MET A 228 2.26 -6.76 14.55
#